data_AF-A0A6C8GQV6-F1
#
_entry.id   AF-A0A6C8GQV6-F1
#
_cell.length_a   1.000
_cell.length_b   1.000
_cell.length_c   1.000
_cell.angle_alpha   90.00
_cell.angle_beta   90.00
_cell.angle_gamma   90.00
#
_symmetry.space_group_name_H-M   'P 1'
#
loop_
_entity.id
_entity.type
_entity.pdbx_description
1 polymer ?
#
loop_
_entity_poly.entity_id
_entity_poly.type
_entity_poly.pdbx_seq_one_letter_code
_entity_poly.pdbx_strand_id
1 'polypeptide(L)'
;IPGRKPFYVGKPSPWIIRAALNKMQAHSEETVIVGDNLRTDILAGFQAGLETILVLSGVSTINDIDSMPFRPSWIYPSVAEIDVI
;
A
#
# COMPACT_ATOMS: atom_id res chain seq x y z
N ILE A 1 -17.40 -24.92 9.36
CA ILE A 1 -17.45 -25.61 8.04
C ILE A 1 -16.04 -25.56 7.46
N PRO A 2 -15.28 -26.67 7.49
CA PRO A 2 -13.97 -26.75 6.84
C PRO A 2 -14.14 -26.43 5.34
N GLY A 3 -13.21 -25.67 4.74
CA GLY A 3 -13.22 -25.32 3.31
C GLY A 3 -13.81 -23.94 2.95
N ARG A 4 -14.34 -23.16 3.90
CA ARG A 4 -14.68 -21.74 3.65
C ARG A 4 -13.46 -20.84 3.81
N LYS A 5 -13.21 -19.97 2.83
CA LYS A 5 -12.19 -18.92 2.95
C LYS A 5 -12.71 -17.80 3.85
N PRO A 6 -11.94 -17.36 4.86
CA PRO A 6 -12.35 -16.23 5.68
C PRO A 6 -12.26 -14.92 4.89
N PHE A 7 -13.03 -13.92 5.31
CA PHE A 7 -12.84 -12.55 4.85
C PHE A 7 -11.66 -11.93 5.60
N TYR A 8 -10.57 -11.64 4.88
CA TYR A 8 -9.40 -11.00 5.47
C TYR A 8 -9.60 -9.49 5.51
N VAL A 9 -9.60 -8.93 6.71
CA VAL A 9 -9.77 -7.49 6.94
C VAL A 9 -8.49 -6.72 6.63
N GLY A 10 -7.33 -7.28 7.00
CA GLY A 10 -6.03 -6.63 6.82
C GLY A 10 -5.53 -6.59 5.38
N LYS A 11 -4.42 -5.89 5.17
CA LYS A 11 -3.72 -5.82 3.87
C LYS A 11 -3.40 -7.24 3.35
N PRO A 12 -3.54 -7.50 2.04
CA PRO A 12 -3.75 -6.56 0.94
C PRO A 12 -5.20 -6.10 0.72
N SER A 13 -6.15 -6.45 1.58
CA SER A 13 -7.54 -6.03 1.41
C SER A 13 -7.65 -4.50 1.36
N PRO A 14 -8.26 -3.90 0.32
CA PRO A 14 -8.47 -2.45 0.25
C PRO A 14 -9.49 -1.98 1.30
N TRP A 15 -10.21 -2.91 1.94
CA TRP A 15 -11.20 -2.60 2.97
C TRP A 15 -10.57 -1.89 4.16
N ILE A 16 -9.40 -2.34 4.66
CA ILE A 16 -8.74 -1.68 5.79
C ILE A 16 -8.27 -0.27 5.43
N ILE A 17 -7.88 -0.03 4.18
CA ILE A 17 -7.49 1.31 3.71
C ILE A 17 -8.70 2.22 3.66
N ARG A 18 -9.84 1.75 3.12
CA ARG A 18 -11.10 2.51 3.13
C ARG A 18 -11.60 2.79 4.54
N ALA A 19 -11.46 1.84 5.46
CA ALA A 19 -11.81 2.05 6.87
C ALA A 19 -10.91 3.13 7.52
N ALA A 20 -9.62 3.15 7.19
CA ALA A 20 -8.69 4.19 7.63
C ALA A 20 -9.04 5.58 7.05
N LEU A 21 -9.33 5.67 5.74
CA LEU A 21 -9.78 6.91 5.10
C LEU A 21 -11.04 7.47 5.76
N ASN A 22 -12.05 6.63 5.98
CA ASN A 22 -13.30 7.03 6.64
C ASN A 22 -13.04 7.55 8.06
N LYS A 23 -12.11 6.93 8.80
CA LYS A 23 -11.72 7.39 10.14
C LYS A 23 -11.05 8.76 10.10
N MET A 24 -10.26 9.05 9.06
CA MET A 24 -9.58 10.33 8.86
C MET A 24 -10.47 11.39 8.19
N GLN A 25 -11.66 11.00 7.69
CA GLN A 25 -12.51 11.84 6.84
C GLN A 25 -11.77 12.39 5.61
N ALA A 26 -10.89 11.56 5.03
CA ALA A 26 -10.03 11.94 3.92
C ALA A 26 -10.49 11.30 2.60
N HIS A 27 -10.24 11.98 1.49
CA HIS A 27 -10.42 11.45 0.15
C HIS A 27 -9.17 10.69 -0.31
N SER A 28 -9.36 9.62 -1.09
CA SER A 28 -8.27 8.80 -1.63
C SER A 28 -7.29 9.61 -2.49
N GLU A 29 -7.82 10.59 -3.21
CA GLU A 29 -7.11 11.49 -4.12
C GLU A 29 -6.16 12.45 -3.39
N GLU A 30 -6.36 12.64 -2.08
CA GLU A 30 -5.57 13.53 -1.23
C GLU A 30 -4.80 12.75 -0.16
N THR A 31 -4.76 11.41 -0.27
CA THR A 31 -4.12 10.52 0.71
C THR A 31 -3.08 9.64 0.04
N VAL A 32 -1.90 9.59 0.64
CA VAL A 32 -0.82 8.67 0.27
C VAL A 32 -0.66 7.56 1.30
N ILE A 33 -0.36 6.35 0.85
CA ILE A 33 0.10 5.27 1.74
C ILE A 33 1.60 5.05 1.58
N VAL A 34 2.31 4.98 2.70
CA VAL A 34 3.73 4.62 2.76
C VAL A 34 3.85 3.20 3.30
N GLY A 35 4.63 2.35 2.64
CA GLY A 35 4.86 0.98 3.08
C GLY A 35 6.11 0.35 2.47
N ASP A 36 6.53 -0.78 3.00
CA ASP A 36 7.76 -1.49 2.60
C ASP A 36 7.48 -2.78 1.83
N ASN A 37 6.22 -3.20 1.72
CA ASN A 37 5.85 -4.45 1.06
C ASN A 37 4.90 -4.23 -0.13
N LEU A 38 5.39 -4.52 -1.34
CA LEU A 38 4.65 -4.42 -2.60
C LEU A 38 3.34 -5.23 -2.59
N ARG A 39 3.36 -6.43 -2.01
CA ARG A 39 2.23 -7.38 -2.06
C ARG A 39 1.13 -7.07 -1.03
N THR A 40 1.39 -6.19 -0.06
CA THR A 40 0.41 -5.82 0.96
C THR A 40 0.09 -4.34 0.95
N ASP A 41 1.08 -3.47 1.14
CA ASP A 41 0.85 -2.04 1.38
C ASP A 41 0.53 -1.34 0.07
N ILE A 42 1.43 -1.52 -0.90
CA ILE A 42 1.31 -0.90 -2.22
C ILE A 42 0.10 -1.48 -2.95
N LEU A 43 -0.10 -2.81 -2.90
CA LEU A 43 -1.28 -3.44 -3.48
C LEU A 43 -2.59 -2.92 -2.85
N ALA A 44 -2.67 -2.81 -1.52
CA ALA A 44 -3.88 -2.32 -0.86
C ALA A 44 -4.15 -0.85 -1.18
N GLY A 45 -3.11 -0.01 -1.20
CA GLY A 45 -3.20 1.41 -1.58
C GLY A 45 -3.68 1.58 -3.02
N PHE A 46 -3.02 0.89 -3.95
CA PHE A 46 -3.36 0.90 -5.36
C PHE A 46 -4.82 0.47 -5.60
N GLN A 47 -5.27 -0.62 -4.95
CA GLN A 47 -6.66 -1.08 -5.06
C GLN A 47 -7.68 -0.14 -4.41
N ALA A 48 -7.25 0.68 -3.44
CA ALA A 48 -8.08 1.69 -2.79
C ALA A 48 -8.03 3.05 -3.51
N GLY A 49 -7.22 3.19 -4.58
CA GLY A 49 -7.10 4.41 -5.38
C GLY A 49 -6.20 5.49 -4.76
N LEU A 50 -5.35 5.13 -3.80
CA LEU A 50 -4.39 6.05 -3.20
C LEU A 50 -3.13 6.12 -4.05
N GLU A 51 -2.43 7.24 -3.96
CA GLU A 51 -1.01 7.26 -4.28
C GLU A 51 -0.21 6.43 -3.28
N THR A 52 0.92 5.89 -3.73
CA THR A 52 1.69 4.91 -2.96
C THR A 52 3.18 5.25 -2.96
N ILE A 53 3.80 5.19 -1.78
CA ILE A 53 5.24 5.34 -1.60
C ILE A 53 5.78 4.00 -1.09
N LEU A 54 6.68 3.40 -1.86
CA LEU A 54 7.46 2.24 -1.41
C LEU A 54 8.76 2.71 -0.75
N VAL A 55 9.01 2.27 0.48
CA VAL A 55 10.32 2.41 1.13
C VAL A 55 11.10 1.10 1.07
N LEU A 56 12.38 1.15 0.70
CA LEU A 56 13.24 -0.03 0.52
C LEU A 56 13.96 -0.47 1.81
N SER A 57 13.59 0.10 2.96
CA SER A 57 14.16 -0.22 4.27
C SER A 57 13.60 -1.49 4.90
N GLY A 58 12.73 -2.23 4.20
CA GLY A 58 11.99 -3.37 4.73
C GLY A 58 11.91 -4.56 3.78
N VAL A 59 10.71 -5.09 3.55
CA VAL A 59 10.49 -6.40 2.93
C VAL A 59 10.78 -6.43 1.43
N SER A 60 10.25 -5.49 0.66
CA SER A 60 10.42 -5.48 -0.80
C SER A 60 11.71 -4.76 -1.21
N THR A 61 12.31 -5.26 -2.28
CA THR A 61 13.51 -4.71 -2.90
C THR A 61 13.18 -4.04 -4.22
N ILE A 62 14.13 -3.24 -4.74
CA ILE A 62 13.96 -2.58 -6.05
C ILE A 62 13.72 -3.59 -7.18
N ASN A 63 14.32 -4.79 -7.10
CA ASN A 63 14.19 -5.83 -8.13
C ASN A 63 12.80 -6.48 -8.16
N ASP A 64 12.05 -6.43 -7.05
CA ASP A 64 10.71 -7.01 -6.99
C ASP A 64 9.70 -6.23 -7.85
N ILE A 65 9.98 -4.95 -8.12
CA ILE A 65 9.08 -4.02 -8.81
C ILE A 65 8.83 -4.46 -10.26
N ASP A 66 9.86 -4.91 -10.95
CA ASP A 66 9.73 -5.32 -12.35
C ASP A 66 8.86 -6.57 -12.54
N SER A 67 8.63 -7.33 -11.47
CA SER A 67 7.73 -8.50 -11.47
C SER A 67 6.26 -8.16 -11.18
N MET A 68 5.96 -6.91 -10.82
CA MET A 68 4.62 -6.50 -10.41
C MET A 68 3.83 -5.91 -11.59
N PRO A 69 2.51 -6.19 -11.68
CA PRO A 69 1.64 -5.60 -12.70
C PRO A 69 1.23 -4.15 -12.38
N PHE A 70 1.68 -3.61 -11.25
CA PHE A 70 1.48 -2.24 -10.79
C PHE A 70 2.82 -1.71 -10.27
N ARG A 71 2.98 -0.39 -10.25
CA ARG A 71 4.16 0.28 -9.69
C ARG A 71 3.73 1.25 -8.61
N PRO A 72 4.55 1.44 -7.55
CA PRO A 72 4.32 2.51 -6.61
C PRO A 72 4.47 3.87 -7.31
N SER A 73 3.81 4.91 -6.79
CA SER A 73 3.93 6.29 -7.30
C SER A 73 5.35 6.83 -7.09
N TRP A 74 5.95 6.54 -5.92
CA TRP A 74 7.34 6.88 -5.61
C TRP A 74 8.07 5.75 -4.88
N ILE A 75 9.40 5.78 -4.95
CA ILE A 75 10.29 4.81 -4.31
C ILE A 75 11.42 5.58 -3.62
N TYR A 76 11.61 5.32 -2.33
CA TYR A 76 12.69 5.90 -1.53
C TYR A 76 13.46 4.82 -0.76
N PRO A 77 14.74 5.02 -0.39
CA PRO A 77 15.45 4.08 0.46
C PRO A 77 14.81 3.95 1.85
N SER A 78 14.33 5.05 2.42
CA SER A 78 13.65 5.07 3.72
C SER A 78 12.71 6.27 3.84
N VAL A 79 11.91 6.30 4.91
CA VAL A 79 11.03 7.45 5.20
C VAL A 79 11.78 8.77 5.42
N ALA A 80 13.07 8.72 5.75
CA ALA A 80 13.88 9.92 6.02
C ALA A 80 14.15 10.75 4.76
N GLU A 81 13.95 10.17 3.58
CA GLU A 81 14.25 10.80 2.29
C GLU A 81 13.00 11.24 1.53
N ILE A 82 11.81 11.01 2.08
CA ILE A 82 10.54 11.38 1.43
C ILE A 82 10.43 12.91 1.42
N ASP A 83 10.30 13.48 0.22
CA ASP A 83 10.23 14.93 -0.03
C ASP A 83 9.05 15.37 -0.91
N VAL A 84 8.11 14.45 -1.19
CA VAL A 84 6.98 14.64 -2.12
C VAL A 84 5.65 15.00 -1.46
N ILE A 85 5.68 15.71 -0.33
CA ILE A 85 4.49 16.15 0.41
C ILE A 85 4.59 17.65 0.71
#